data_AF-A0ABD3B1D6-F1
#
_entry.id   AF-A0ABD3B1D6-F1
#
_cell.length_a   1.000
_cell.length_b   1.000
_cell.length_c   1.000
_cell.angle_alpha   90.00
_cell.angle_beta   90.00
_cell.angle_gamma   90.00
#
_symmetry.space_group_name_H-M   'P 1'
#
loop_
_entity.id
_entity.type
_entity.pdbx_description
1 polymer ?
#
loop_
_entity_poly.entity_id
_entity_poly.type
_entity_poly.pdbx_seq_one_letter_code
_entity_poly.pdbx_strand_id
1 'polypeptide(L)'
;MFWWPAGADLFNRLAHEPATGQLNPLTMNTYKVVKNVIKDVVSMFPDSFYHGGANEITPNCWKSNKTIQYFLAKNGTLSQLLEMFVNSTLPYIINQNRTVVYWEDVLLDPNVSVAASVLPQKNVILQTWNNGPNNTKKLVEAGYRVIVSSAEFYYLDCGHGGWAGNDSRYNQPPGTNLGNGGSWYAPFKTWQTIYNYDITYGMNIEEAKLVLGGEVALWSEQADPTVMDPRILPRASAMAETLWSGNRDSTGMKRYAEATDRLNEWRNRMVTRGIGAEPIQPLWCIRNPGMCNTIQPFKLS
;
A
#
# COMPACT_ATOMS: atom_id res chain seq x y z
N MET A 1 -21.98 14.74 -7.72
CA MET A 1 -22.27 14.26 -6.35
C MET A 1 -20.98 14.47 -5.56
N PHE A 2 -21.03 15.19 -4.43
CA PHE A 2 -19.82 15.41 -3.62
C PHE A 2 -19.54 14.15 -2.80
N TRP A 3 -18.27 13.76 -2.67
CA TRP A 3 -17.84 12.49 -2.06
C TRP A 3 -18.16 12.38 -0.56
N TRP A 4 -18.26 13.54 0.11
CA TRP A 4 -18.57 13.70 1.52
C TRP A 4 -19.69 14.73 1.72
N PRO A 5 -20.98 14.35 1.66
CA PRO A 5 -22.07 15.32 1.88
C PRO A 5 -21.86 16.11 3.18
N ALA A 6 -22.08 17.44 3.19
CA ALA A 6 -21.82 18.25 4.37
C ALA A 6 -22.61 17.72 5.59
N GLY A 7 -21.92 17.51 6.72
CA GLY A 7 -22.51 16.95 7.93
C GLY A 7 -22.75 15.42 7.91
N ALA A 8 -22.37 14.73 6.83
CA ALA A 8 -22.36 13.27 6.79
C ALA A 8 -21.26 12.71 7.70
N ASP A 9 -21.61 11.66 8.45
CA ASP A 9 -20.63 10.84 9.16
C ASP A 9 -19.82 9.97 8.18
N LEU A 10 -18.80 9.30 8.71
CA LEU A 10 -17.93 8.39 7.94
C LEU A 10 -18.75 7.29 7.22
N PHE A 11 -19.89 6.89 7.78
CA PHE A 11 -20.75 5.82 7.26
C PHE A 11 -21.61 6.26 6.08
N ASN A 12 -21.66 7.54 5.76
CA ASN A 12 -22.45 8.10 4.65
C ASN A 12 -21.59 8.60 3.48
N ARG A 13 -20.26 8.42 3.54
CA ARG A 13 -19.34 8.77 2.45
C ARG A 13 -19.56 7.92 1.22
N LEU A 14 -19.34 8.51 0.04
CA LEU A 14 -19.44 7.84 -1.26
C LEU A 14 -18.07 7.42 -1.82
N ALA A 15 -16.98 7.87 -1.21
CA ALA A 15 -15.62 7.43 -1.47
C ALA A 15 -14.75 7.73 -0.24
N HIS A 16 -13.55 7.14 -0.18
CA HIS A 16 -12.57 7.43 0.86
C HIS A 16 -11.89 8.79 0.67
N GLU A 17 -11.85 9.28 -0.58
CA GLU A 17 -11.22 10.53 -1.00
C GLU A 17 -12.09 11.26 -2.07
N PRO A 18 -11.86 12.55 -2.35
CA PRO A 18 -12.54 13.29 -3.41
C PRO A 18 -12.46 12.63 -4.80
N ALA A 19 -13.46 12.95 -5.65
CA ALA A 19 -13.73 12.33 -6.96
C ALA A 19 -14.28 10.89 -6.87
N THR A 20 -15.57 10.78 -6.49
CA THR A 20 -16.27 9.50 -6.40
C THR A 20 -16.38 8.78 -7.75
N GLY A 21 -16.24 7.46 -7.74
CA GLY A 21 -16.65 6.61 -8.86
C GLY A 21 -16.34 5.14 -8.61
N GLN A 22 -17.32 4.28 -8.83
CA GLN A 22 -17.14 2.82 -8.83
C GLN A 22 -17.87 2.23 -10.03
N LEU A 23 -17.23 1.26 -10.70
CA LEU A 23 -17.83 0.54 -11.81
C LEU A 23 -19.11 -0.16 -11.33
N ASN A 24 -20.12 -0.24 -12.21
CA ASN A 24 -21.38 -0.95 -11.92
C ASN A 24 -21.29 -2.38 -12.47
N PRO A 25 -21.21 -3.42 -11.62
CA PRO A 25 -21.09 -4.82 -12.07
C PRO A 25 -22.37 -5.38 -12.71
N LEU A 26 -23.52 -4.71 -12.55
CA LEU A 26 -24.78 -5.15 -13.17
C LEU A 26 -24.90 -4.75 -14.65
N THR A 27 -23.97 -3.95 -15.17
CA THR A 27 -24.02 -3.45 -16.55
C THR A 27 -23.09 -4.24 -17.45
N MET A 28 -23.63 -4.90 -18.49
CA MET A 28 -22.83 -5.74 -19.40
C MET A 28 -21.72 -4.95 -20.12
N ASN A 29 -21.99 -3.69 -20.47
CA ASN A 29 -21.01 -2.81 -21.12
C ASN A 29 -19.78 -2.51 -20.24
N THR A 30 -19.91 -2.57 -18.91
CA THR A 30 -18.77 -2.47 -17.99
C THR A 30 -17.71 -3.51 -18.34
N TYR A 31 -18.13 -4.77 -18.53
CA TYR A 31 -17.20 -5.86 -18.84
C TYR A 31 -16.59 -5.75 -20.23
N LYS A 32 -17.32 -5.24 -21.22
CA LYS A 32 -16.78 -5.01 -22.56
C LYS A 32 -15.63 -4.00 -22.51
N VAL A 33 -15.85 -2.87 -21.84
CA VAL A 33 -14.83 -1.82 -21.70
C VAL A 33 -13.64 -2.32 -20.88
N VAL A 34 -13.88 -2.89 -19.71
CA VAL A 34 -12.82 -3.38 -18.82
C VAL A 34 -11.97 -4.45 -19.49
N LYS A 35 -12.57 -5.42 -20.19
CA LYS A 35 -11.81 -6.48 -20.89
C LYS A 35 -10.98 -5.93 -22.05
N ASN A 36 -11.48 -4.93 -22.77
CA ASN A 36 -10.70 -4.26 -23.81
C ASN A 36 -9.48 -3.53 -23.20
N VAL A 37 -9.68 -2.81 -22.10
CA VAL A 37 -8.56 -2.14 -21.39
C VAL A 37 -7.54 -3.17 -20.89
N ILE A 38 -7.99 -4.26 -20.25
CA ILE A 38 -7.10 -5.35 -19.80
C ILE A 38 -6.32 -5.90 -20.98
N LYS A 39 -6.97 -6.17 -22.12
CA LYS A 39 -6.32 -6.68 -23.33
C LYS A 39 -5.20 -5.75 -23.80
N ASP A 40 -5.49 -4.46 -23.89
CA ASP A 40 -4.53 -3.47 -24.39
C ASP A 40 -3.33 -3.37 -23.43
N VAL A 41 -3.58 -3.27 -22.12
CA VAL A 41 -2.53 -3.27 -21.09
C VAL A 41 -1.68 -4.55 -21.17
N VAL A 42 -2.30 -5.72 -21.19
CA VAL A 42 -1.58 -6.99 -21.27
C VAL A 42 -0.73 -7.12 -22.54
N SER A 43 -1.17 -6.50 -23.65
CA SER A 43 -0.39 -6.47 -24.89
C SER A 43 0.83 -5.55 -24.84
N MET A 44 0.80 -4.52 -24.01
CA MET A 44 1.88 -3.54 -23.87
C MET A 44 2.92 -3.95 -22.84
N PHE A 45 2.52 -4.67 -21.79
CA PHE A 45 3.38 -5.07 -20.68
C PHE A 45 3.70 -6.57 -20.74
N PRO A 46 4.97 -6.97 -20.90
CA PRO A 46 5.34 -8.37 -21.11
C PRO A 46 5.24 -9.23 -19.85
N ASP A 47 5.21 -8.59 -18.67
CA ASP A 47 5.26 -9.25 -17.36
C ASP A 47 4.13 -10.27 -17.15
N SER A 48 4.42 -11.35 -16.42
CA SER A 48 3.45 -12.43 -16.15
C SER A 48 2.38 -12.06 -15.12
N PHE A 49 2.49 -10.91 -14.46
CA PHE A 49 1.54 -10.44 -13.45
C PHE A 49 0.61 -9.37 -14.02
N TYR A 50 -0.61 -9.31 -13.47
CA TYR A 50 -1.55 -8.23 -13.73
C TYR A 50 -2.17 -7.81 -12.40
N HIS A 51 -2.01 -6.54 -12.02
CA HIS A 51 -2.64 -6.03 -10.80
C HIS A 51 -4.10 -5.64 -11.09
N GLY A 52 -5.05 -6.40 -10.52
CA GLY A 52 -6.49 -6.21 -10.69
C GLY A 52 -7.13 -5.16 -9.76
N GLY A 53 -6.38 -4.65 -8.78
CA GLY A 53 -6.85 -3.59 -7.87
C GLY A 53 -7.77 -4.16 -6.79
N ALA A 54 -9.03 -3.69 -6.77
CA ALA A 54 -10.09 -4.09 -5.84
C ALA A 54 -9.93 -3.66 -4.37
N ASN A 55 -9.23 -2.55 -4.10
CA ASN A 55 -9.25 -1.88 -2.79
C ASN A 55 -10.48 -0.98 -2.60
N GLU A 56 -10.85 -0.75 -1.33
CA GLU A 56 -11.75 0.33 -0.90
C GLU A 56 -13.11 0.43 -1.62
N ILE A 57 -13.76 -0.71 -1.85
CA ILE A 57 -15.14 -0.73 -2.33
C ILE A 57 -16.04 -0.03 -1.30
N THR A 58 -16.78 1.00 -1.70
CA THR A 58 -17.49 1.89 -0.79
C THR A 58 -18.99 1.60 -0.92
N PRO A 59 -19.62 0.94 0.07
CA PRO A 59 -21.01 0.50 0.00
C PRO A 59 -21.99 1.56 -0.50
N ASN A 60 -21.84 2.82 -0.06
CA ASN A 60 -22.80 3.87 -0.40
C ASN A 60 -22.68 4.36 -1.84
N CYS A 61 -21.50 4.27 -2.46
CA CYS A 61 -21.37 4.57 -3.89
C CYS A 61 -22.31 3.67 -4.70
N TRP A 62 -22.27 2.37 -4.42
CA TRP A 62 -23.17 1.40 -5.04
C TRP A 62 -24.63 1.57 -4.61
N LYS A 63 -24.90 1.77 -3.31
CA LYS A 63 -26.27 2.01 -2.82
C LYS A 63 -26.90 3.30 -3.36
N SER A 64 -26.13 4.24 -3.91
CA SER A 64 -26.66 5.43 -4.57
C SER A 64 -27.21 5.15 -5.98
N ASN A 65 -26.85 4.02 -6.60
CA ASN A 65 -27.26 3.66 -7.95
C ASN A 65 -28.61 2.92 -7.96
N LYS A 66 -29.58 3.42 -8.74
CA LYS A 66 -30.94 2.85 -8.81
C LYS A 66 -30.98 1.36 -9.23
N THR A 67 -30.15 0.94 -10.18
CA THR A 67 -30.11 -0.45 -10.63
C THR A 67 -29.57 -1.37 -9.55
N ILE A 68 -28.55 -0.91 -8.81
CA ILE A 68 -28.00 -1.64 -7.67
C ILE A 68 -29.00 -1.68 -6.51
N GLN A 69 -29.68 -0.57 -6.20
CA GLN A 69 -30.76 -0.57 -5.20
C GLN A 69 -31.83 -1.61 -5.51
N TYR A 70 -32.26 -1.72 -6.78
CA TYR A 70 -33.22 -2.74 -7.20
C TYR A 70 -32.67 -4.17 -7.01
N PHE A 71 -31.40 -4.40 -7.35
CA PHE A 71 -30.74 -5.69 -7.13
C PHE A 71 -30.70 -6.08 -5.64
N LEU A 72 -30.32 -5.13 -4.77
CA LEU A 72 -30.30 -5.34 -3.32
C LEU A 72 -31.71 -5.59 -2.75
N ALA A 73 -32.74 -4.90 -3.27
CA ALA A 73 -34.14 -5.11 -2.90
C ALA A 73 -34.69 -6.50 -3.32
N LYS A 74 -33.97 -7.22 -4.20
CA LYS A 74 -34.28 -8.58 -4.64
C LYS A 74 -33.36 -9.62 -4.00
N ASN A 75 -32.91 -9.36 -2.77
CA ASN A 75 -32.00 -10.21 -1.97
C ASN A 75 -30.57 -10.33 -2.52
N GLY A 76 -30.16 -9.45 -3.44
CA GLY A 76 -28.77 -9.32 -3.82
C GLY A 76 -27.91 -8.72 -2.70
N THR A 77 -26.62 -9.01 -2.67
CA THR A 77 -25.67 -8.42 -1.71
C THR A 77 -24.58 -7.62 -2.39
N LEU A 78 -23.92 -6.71 -1.66
CA LEU A 78 -22.78 -5.95 -2.21
C LEU A 78 -21.59 -6.88 -2.54
N SER A 79 -21.32 -7.88 -1.70
CA SER A 79 -20.32 -8.92 -1.98
C SER A 79 -20.60 -9.64 -3.30
N GLN A 80 -21.87 -9.98 -3.59
CA GLN A 80 -22.23 -10.58 -4.88
C GLN A 80 -21.92 -9.67 -6.07
N LEU A 81 -22.02 -8.34 -5.93
CA LEU A 81 -21.63 -7.41 -6.99
C LEU A 81 -20.12 -7.48 -7.26
N LEU A 82 -19.30 -7.50 -6.21
CA LEU A 82 -17.85 -7.67 -6.35
C LEU A 82 -17.50 -9.05 -6.92
N GLU A 83 -18.16 -10.11 -6.47
CA GLU A 83 -17.99 -11.47 -7.00
C GLU A 83 -18.37 -11.55 -8.47
N MET A 84 -19.45 -10.91 -8.93
CA MET A 84 -19.80 -10.82 -10.34
C MET A 84 -18.68 -10.15 -11.15
N PHE A 85 -18.11 -9.09 -10.61
CA PHE A 85 -17.00 -8.39 -11.25
C PHE A 85 -15.78 -9.31 -11.39
N VAL A 86 -15.33 -9.90 -10.28
CA VAL A 86 -14.15 -10.79 -10.22
C VAL A 86 -14.36 -12.05 -11.07
N ASN A 87 -15.53 -12.70 -11.00
CA ASN A 87 -15.84 -13.88 -11.83
C ASN A 87 -15.82 -13.58 -13.33
N SER A 88 -16.04 -12.33 -13.74
CA SER A 88 -15.98 -11.94 -15.15
C SER A 88 -14.56 -11.58 -15.60
N THR A 89 -13.76 -10.94 -14.74
CA THR A 89 -12.43 -10.41 -15.08
C THR A 89 -11.29 -11.37 -14.77
N LEU A 90 -11.31 -12.08 -13.64
CA LEU A 90 -10.24 -12.99 -13.22
C LEU A 90 -10.00 -14.11 -14.25
N PRO A 91 -11.00 -14.88 -14.71
CA PRO A 91 -10.78 -15.89 -15.74
C PRO A 91 -10.29 -15.30 -17.07
N TYR A 92 -10.72 -14.08 -17.40
CA TYR A 92 -10.26 -13.39 -18.60
C TYR A 92 -8.76 -13.07 -18.52
N ILE A 93 -8.29 -12.55 -17.38
CA ILE A 93 -6.88 -12.26 -17.13
C ILE A 93 -6.04 -13.55 -17.12
N ILE A 94 -6.53 -14.60 -16.48
CA ILE A 94 -5.87 -15.92 -16.47
C ILE A 94 -5.72 -16.48 -17.89
N ASN A 95 -6.74 -16.33 -18.74
CA ASN A 95 -6.69 -16.75 -20.14
C ASN A 95 -5.69 -15.94 -20.99
N GLN A 96 -5.21 -14.80 -20.49
CA GLN A 96 -4.08 -14.08 -21.08
C GLN A 96 -2.72 -14.53 -20.53
N ASN A 97 -2.65 -15.69 -19.87
CA ASN A 97 -1.45 -16.23 -19.21
C ASN A 97 -0.88 -15.29 -18.13
N ARG A 98 -1.75 -14.63 -17.36
CA ARG A 98 -1.35 -13.77 -16.25
C ARG A 98 -1.74 -14.36 -14.89
N THR A 99 -0.88 -14.14 -13.90
CA THR A 99 -1.21 -14.29 -12.46
C THR A 99 -1.74 -12.96 -11.95
N VAL A 100 -2.86 -12.97 -11.22
CA VAL A 100 -3.51 -11.74 -10.79
C VAL A 100 -3.06 -11.35 -9.39
N VAL A 101 -2.72 -10.08 -9.21
CA VAL A 101 -2.50 -9.48 -7.89
C VAL A 101 -3.73 -8.64 -7.54
N TYR A 102 -4.26 -8.79 -6.34
CA TYR A 102 -5.31 -7.91 -5.80
C TYR A 102 -4.85 -7.30 -4.49
N TRP A 103 -5.36 -6.12 -4.16
CA TRP A 103 -5.31 -5.63 -2.78
C TRP A 103 -6.09 -6.57 -1.87
N GLU A 104 -5.63 -6.70 -0.63
CA GLU A 104 -6.21 -7.63 0.35
C GLU A 104 -7.70 -7.43 0.64
N ASP A 105 -8.24 -6.22 0.44
CA ASP A 105 -9.65 -5.85 0.64
C ASP A 105 -10.59 -6.82 -0.07
N VAL A 106 -10.21 -7.29 -1.26
CA VAL A 106 -11.02 -8.23 -2.05
C VAL A 106 -11.43 -9.46 -1.24
N LEU A 107 -10.63 -9.85 -0.25
CA LEU A 107 -10.89 -10.98 0.64
C LEU A 107 -11.14 -10.57 2.09
N LEU A 108 -10.48 -9.51 2.58
CA LEU A 108 -10.47 -9.15 3.99
C LEU A 108 -11.41 -8.01 4.38
N ASP A 109 -11.99 -7.28 3.42
CA ASP A 109 -12.92 -6.21 3.76
C ASP A 109 -14.17 -6.77 4.48
N PRO A 110 -14.56 -6.21 5.63
CA PRO A 110 -15.65 -6.74 6.44
C PRO A 110 -17.05 -6.47 5.86
N ASN A 111 -17.18 -5.54 4.90
CA ASN A 111 -18.46 -5.13 4.33
C ASN A 111 -18.69 -5.70 2.93
N VAL A 112 -17.63 -5.72 2.10
CA VAL A 112 -17.68 -6.13 0.69
C VAL A 112 -16.42 -6.92 0.35
N SER A 113 -16.52 -8.24 0.42
CA SER A 113 -15.47 -9.17 0.05
C SER A 113 -15.99 -10.29 -0.83
N VAL A 114 -15.06 -11.00 -1.45
CA VAL A 114 -15.25 -12.14 -2.35
C VAL A 114 -14.94 -13.42 -1.57
N ALA A 115 -15.77 -14.45 -1.72
CA ALA A 115 -15.49 -15.74 -1.12
C ALA A 115 -14.16 -16.33 -1.62
N ALA A 116 -13.37 -16.92 -0.72
CA ALA A 116 -12.08 -17.54 -1.06
C ALA A 116 -12.17 -18.60 -2.18
N SER A 117 -13.33 -19.25 -2.34
CA SER A 117 -13.58 -20.22 -3.43
C SER A 117 -13.54 -19.60 -4.84
N VAL A 118 -13.75 -18.28 -4.96
CA VAL A 118 -13.70 -17.51 -6.21
C VAL A 118 -12.26 -17.05 -6.53
N LEU A 119 -11.36 -17.08 -5.55
CA LEU A 119 -9.98 -16.60 -5.63
C LEU A 119 -8.99 -17.78 -5.54
N PRO A 120 -8.79 -18.58 -6.60
CA PRO A 120 -7.87 -19.71 -6.56
C PRO A 120 -6.44 -19.27 -6.26
N GLN A 121 -5.88 -19.70 -5.13
CA GLN A 121 -4.53 -19.37 -4.64
C GLN A 121 -3.42 -19.56 -5.69
N LYS A 122 -3.57 -20.55 -6.59
CA LYS A 122 -2.62 -20.80 -7.69
C LYS A 122 -2.48 -19.59 -8.64
N ASN A 123 -3.56 -18.87 -8.87
CA ASN A 123 -3.63 -17.79 -9.85
C ASN A 123 -3.73 -16.40 -9.22
N VAL A 124 -3.88 -16.32 -7.89
CA VAL A 124 -4.07 -15.08 -7.15
C VAL A 124 -2.93 -14.88 -6.15
N ILE A 125 -2.39 -13.66 -6.13
CA ILE A 125 -1.50 -13.11 -5.10
C ILE A 125 -2.25 -11.96 -4.44
N LEU A 126 -2.09 -11.79 -3.12
CA LEU A 126 -2.70 -10.69 -2.39
C LEU A 126 -1.63 -9.70 -1.92
N GLN A 127 -1.85 -8.41 -2.13
CA GLN A 127 -0.98 -7.34 -1.65
C GLN A 127 -1.57 -6.73 -0.38
N THR A 128 -0.83 -6.79 0.73
CA THR A 128 -1.30 -6.30 2.03
C THR A 128 -0.89 -4.86 2.27
N TRP A 129 -1.75 -4.07 2.89
CA TRP A 129 -1.44 -2.68 3.24
C TRP A 129 -1.94 -2.26 4.62
N ASN A 130 -2.90 -2.98 5.19
CA ASN A 130 -3.54 -2.64 6.44
C ASN A 130 -3.16 -3.63 7.56
N ASN A 131 -3.28 -3.20 8.83
CA ASN A 131 -3.08 -4.02 10.04
C ASN A 131 -1.74 -4.80 10.07
N GLY A 132 -0.69 -4.24 9.46
CA GLY A 132 0.69 -4.68 9.54
C GLY A 132 0.90 -6.20 9.36
N PRO A 133 1.72 -6.86 10.22
CA PRO A 133 2.01 -8.28 10.10
C PRO A 133 0.79 -9.18 10.35
N ASN A 134 -0.27 -8.69 10.99
CA ASN A 134 -1.44 -9.50 11.32
C ASN A 134 -2.22 -9.89 10.06
N ASN A 135 -2.48 -8.94 9.16
CA ASN A 135 -3.16 -9.27 7.91
C ASN A 135 -2.30 -10.13 7.00
N THR A 136 -1.00 -9.84 6.90
CA THR A 136 -0.05 -10.69 6.16
C THR A 136 -0.10 -12.13 6.67
N LYS A 137 -0.05 -12.34 7.99
CA LYS A 137 -0.17 -13.67 8.58
C LYS A 137 -1.53 -14.32 8.26
N LYS A 138 -2.63 -13.59 8.40
CA LYS A 138 -3.98 -14.10 8.12
C LYS A 138 -4.13 -14.61 6.67
N LEU A 139 -3.55 -13.90 5.70
CA LEU A 139 -3.61 -14.32 4.28
C LEU A 139 -2.72 -15.52 3.97
N VAL A 140 -1.55 -15.56 4.60
CA VAL A 140 -0.61 -16.68 4.51
C VAL A 140 -1.20 -17.95 5.16
N GLU A 141 -1.83 -17.84 6.33
CA GLU A 141 -2.57 -18.94 6.98
C GLU A 141 -3.74 -19.43 6.11
N ALA A 142 -4.35 -18.53 5.33
CA ALA A 142 -5.35 -18.85 4.33
C ALA A 142 -4.75 -19.40 3.02
N GLY A 143 -3.43 -19.67 2.96
CA GLY A 143 -2.74 -20.32 1.85
C GLY A 143 -2.42 -19.44 0.65
N TYR A 144 -2.58 -18.11 0.76
CA TYR A 144 -2.25 -17.20 -0.34
C TYR A 144 -0.78 -16.80 -0.32
N ARG A 145 -0.24 -16.62 -1.53
CA ARG A 145 1.02 -15.89 -1.71
C ARG A 145 0.77 -14.39 -1.52
N VAL A 146 1.69 -13.71 -0.84
CA VAL A 146 1.51 -12.31 -0.41
C VAL A 146 2.67 -11.41 -0.83
N ILE A 147 2.33 -10.20 -1.28
CA ILE A 147 3.26 -9.07 -1.41
C ILE A 147 2.98 -8.11 -0.24
N VAL A 148 4.01 -7.75 0.52
CA VAL A 148 3.84 -6.91 1.72
C VAL A 148 4.04 -5.44 1.39
N SER A 149 3.00 -4.63 1.60
CA SER A 149 3.01 -3.16 1.44
C SER A 149 2.38 -2.47 2.64
N SER A 150 2.51 -3.05 3.84
CA SER A 150 1.92 -2.55 5.09
C SER A 150 2.19 -1.05 5.29
N ALA A 151 1.14 -0.24 5.30
CA ALA A 151 1.19 1.21 5.32
C ALA A 151 1.87 1.79 6.56
N GLU A 152 1.85 1.06 7.67
CA GLU A 152 2.60 1.37 8.90
C GLU A 152 4.12 1.49 8.66
N PHE A 153 4.64 0.82 7.63
CA PHE A 153 6.06 0.75 7.32
C PHE A 153 6.41 1.26 5.92
N TYR A 154 5.61 0.94 4.89
CA TYR A 154 6.00 1.00 3.49
C TYR A 154 5.26 2.04 2.63
N TYR A 155 4.37 2.85 3.20
CA TYR A 155 3.75 3.98 2.48
C TYR A 155 4.65 5.22 2.56
N LEU A 156 5.10 5.71 1.40
CA LEU A 156 6.08 6.78 1.26
C LEU A 156 5.46 8.19 1.23
N ASP A 157 4.16 8.28 0.97
CA ASP A 157 3.32 9.49 0.91
C ASP A 157 2.91 10.01 2.30
N CYS A 158 3.00 9.17 3.33
CA CYS A 158 2.57 9.50 4.69
C CYS A 158 3.33 10.67 5.32
N GLY A 159 2.65 11.40 6.21
CA GLY A 159 3.28 12.44 7.05
C GLY A 159 3.36 13.83 6.42
N HIS A 160 2.75 14.04 5.24
CA HIS A 160 2.65 15.35 4.58
C HIS A 160 1.34 16.10 4.87
N GLY A 161 0.60 15.65 5.89
CA GLY A 161 -0.73 16.16 6.21
C GLY A 161 -1.80 15.76 5.21
N GLY A 162 -3.02 16.25 5.41
CA GLY A 162 -4.13 16.07 4.48
C GLY A 162 -4.05 17.07 3.31
N TRP A 163 -4.52 16.66 2.14
CA TRP A 163 -4.51 17.48 0.93
C TRP A 163 -5.88 18.11 0.61
N ALA A 164 -6.95 17.64 1.27
CA ALA A 164 -8.30 18.15 1.06
C ALA A 164 -8.43 19.63 1.48
N GLY A 165 -9.06 20.44 0.62
CA GLY A 165 -9.30 21.86 0.88
C GLY A 165 -10.49 22.13 1.83
N ASN A 166 -10.56 23.37 2.34
CA ASN A 166 -11.60 23.83 3.28
C ASN A 166 -11.76 22.90 4.51
N ASP A 167 -10.63 22.57 5.13
CA ASP A 167 -10.57 21.62 6.23
C ASP A 167 -10.47 22.35 7.59
N SER A 168 -11.59 22.36 8.32
CA SER A 168 -11.69 23.02 9.62
C SER A 168 -10.85 22.37 10.71
N ARG A 169 -10.30 21.17 10.48
CA ARG A 169 -9.35 20.52 11.40
C ARG A 169 -8.10 21.37 11.62
N TYR A 170 -7.72 22.22 10.66
CA TYR A 170 -6.58 23.13 10.80
C TYR A 170 -6.91 24.47 11.48
N ASN A 171 -8.20 24.78 11.70
CA ASN A 171 -8.61 25.99 12.41
C ASN A 171 -8.56 25.77 13.92
N GLN A 172 -7.35 25.63 14.47
CA GLN A 172 -7.13 25.36 15.89
C GLN A 172 -6.19 26.41 16.50
N PRO A 173 -6.30 26.70 17.81
CA PRO A 173 -5.35 27.56 18.51
C PRO A 173 -3.90 27.06 18.42
N PRO A 174 -2.90 27.94 18.54
CA PRO A 174 -1.51 27.53 18.68
C PRO A 174 -1.31 26.53 19.84
N GLY A 175 -0.53 25.48 19.62
CA GLY A 175 -0.24 24.45 20.62
C GLY A 175 -1.19 23.25 20.61
N THR A 176 -2.26 23.27 19.79
CA THR A 176 -3.13 22.10 19.60
C THR A 176 -2.40 20.98 18.85
N ASN A 177 -2.40 19.77 19.43
CA ASN A 177 -1.87 18.58 18.77
C ASN A 177 -2.88 18.07 17.73
N LEU A 178 -2.55 18.20 16.44
CA LEU A 178 -3.37 17.72 15.32
C LEU A 178 -3.20 16.22 15.04
N GLY A 179 -2.44 15.50 15.86
CA GLY A 179 -2.18 14.06 15.70
C GLY A 179 -1.50 13.77 14.37
N ASN A 180 -2.23 13.14 13.45
CA ASN A 180 -1.72 12.76 12.13
C ASN A 180 -1.68 13.92 11.11
N GLY A 181 -2.13 15.11 11.51
CA GLY A 181 -2.12 16.30 10.67
C GLY A 181 -2.96 16.17 9.40
N GLY A 182 -3.94 15.25 9.38
CA GLY A 182 -4.79 14.95 8.23
C GLY A 182 -4.27 13.86 7.29
N SER A 183 -3.03 13.37 7.45
CA SER A 183 -2.51 12.23 6.68
C SER A 183 -2.91 10.92 7.36
N TRP A 184 -3.70 10.09 6.68
CA TRP A 184 -4.36 8.93 7.28
C TRP A 184 -3.39 7.94 7.96
N TYR A 185 -2.24 7.64 7.34
CA TYR A 185 -1.20 6.76 7.90
C TYR A 185 0.04 7.52 8.38
N ALA A 186 -0.08 8.76 8.86
CA ALA A 186 1.04 9.42 9.53
C ALA A 186 1.57 8.57 10.72
N PRO A 187 2.84 8.72 11.14
CA PRO A 187 3.82 9.71 10.69
C PRO A 187 4.50 9.35 9.37
N PHE A 188 5.36 10.24 8.88
CA PHE A 188 6.32 9.97 7.82
C PHE A 188 7.15 8.72 8.14
N LYS A 189 7.29 7.81 7.17
CA LYS A 189 8.08 6.59 7.33
C LYS A 189 9.53 6.91 7.05
N THR A 190 10.35 6.92 8.10
CA THR A 190 11.80 7.09 7.98
C THR A 190 12.43 5.86 7.32
N TRP A 191 13.66 6.00 6.81
CA TRP A 191 14.39 4.85 6.30
C TRP A 191 14.60 3.80 7.40
N GLN A 192 14.76 4.21 8.67
CA GLN A 192 14.88 3.28 9.80
C GLN A 192 13.57 2.50 10.03
N THR A 193 12.41 3.15 9.92
CA THR A 193 11.10 2.48 10.03
C THR A 193 10.96 1.38 8.99
N ILE A 194 11.31 1.69 7.73
CA ILE A 194 11.30 0.75 6.61
C ILE A 194 12.30 -0.40 6.85
N TYR A 195 13.54 -0.07 7.20
CA TYR A 195 14.62 -1.04 7.43
C TYR A 195 14.33 -1.99 8.60
N ASN A 196 13.61 -1.49 9.61
CA ASN A 196 13.30 -2.26 10.80
C ASN A 196 12.18 -3.29 10.58
N TYR A 197 11.42 -3.23 9.49
CA TYR A 197 10.26 -4.12 9.35
C TYR A 197 10.68 -5.57 9.03
N ASP A 198 10.30 -6.49 9.90
CA ASP A 198 10.46 -7.93 9.69
C ASP A 198 9.18 -8.47 9.03
N ILE A 199 9.14 -8.55 7.69
CA ILE A 199 7.91 -8.83 6.93
C ILE A 199 7.30 -10.23 7.17
N THR A 200 8.08 -11.15 7.74
CA THR A 200 7.66 -12.50 8.14
C THR A 200 7.47 -12.65 9.66
N TYR A 201 7.35 -11.54 10.38
CA TYR A 201 7.20 -11.55 11.84
C TYR A 201 6.00 -12.40 12.28
N GLY A 202 6.23 -13.29 13.25
CA GLY A 202 5.19 -14.15 13.81
C GLY A 202 4.79 -15.35 12.94
N MET A 203 5.53 -15.62 11.85
CA MET A 203 5.30 -16.74 10.95
C MET A 203 6.27 -17.90 11.19
N ASN A 204 5.82 -19.12 10.93
CA ASN A 204 6.68 -20.29 10.83
C ASN A 204 7.38 -20.37 9.45
N ILE A 205 8.26 -21.35 9.26
CA ILE A 205 9.07 -21.50 8.04
C ILE A 205 8.21 -21.72 6.79
N GLU A 206 7.12 -22.49 6.87
CA GLU A 206 6.25 -22.76 5.72
C GLU A 206 5.38 -21.55 5.37
N GLU A 207 4.87 -20.85 6.39
CA GLU A 207 4.15 -19.58 6.23
C GLU A 207 5.04 -18.52 5.57
N ALA A 208 6.28 -18.37 6.03
CA ALA A 208 7.23 -17.40 5.49
C ALA A 208 7.52 -17.61 3.98
N LYS A 209 7.44 -18.85 3.47
CA LYS A 209 7.62 -19.15 2.03
C LYS A 209 6.50 -18.59 1.14
N LEU A 210 5.33 -18.29 1.70
CA LEU A 210 4.23 -17.68 0.96
C LEU A 210 4.38 -16.15 0.84
N VAL A 211 5.27 -15.53 1.61
CA VAL A 211 5.63 -14.12 1.46
C VAL A 211 6.63 -13.97 0.31
N LEU A 212 6.19 -13.37 -0.80
CA LEU A 212 6.99 -13.23 -2.02
C LEU A 212 8.03 -12.11 -1.93
N GLY A 213 7.80 -11.15 -1.05
CA GLY A 213 8.60 -9.94 -0.90
C GLY A 213 7.75 -8.78 -0.40
N GLY A 214 8.22 -7.56 -0.66
CA GLY A 214 7.49 -6.35 -0.33
C GLY A 214 7.68 -5.25 -1.35
N GLU A 215 6.77 -4.29 -1.31
CA GLU A 215 6.73 -3.13 -2.20
C GLU A 215 6.43 -1.87 -1.37
N VAL A 216 7.28 -0.86 -1.51
CA VAL A 216 6.97 0.48 -1.01
C VAL A 216 5.99 1.16 -1.97
N ALA A 217 4.93 1.74 -1.43
CA ALA A 217 3.94 2.46 -2.21
C ALA A 217 4.16 3.96 -2.07
N LEU A 218 4.20 4.69 -3.19
CA LEU A 218 4.09 6.14 -3.20
C LEU A 218 2.75 6.51 -3.83
N TRP A 219 1.73 6.70 -2.99
CA TRP A 219 0.51 7.35 -3.44
C TRP A 219 0.80 8.80 -3.82
N SER A 220 0.08 9.31 -4.82
CA SER A 220 0.50 10.48 -5.58
C SER A 220 -0.45 11.67 -5.48
N GLU A 221 -1.28 11.73 -4.44
CA GLU A 221 -2.16 12.87 -4.16
C GLU A 221 -1.35 14.16 -3.95
N GLN A 222 -0.15 14.02 -3.37
CA GLN A 222 0.82 15.10 -3.15
C GLN A 222 2.21 14.73 -3.71
N ALA A 223 2.25 13.95 -4.79
CA ALA A 223 3.49 13.56 -5.44
C ALA A 223 3.37 13.69 -6.96
N ASP A 224 4.36 14.34 -7.57
CA ASP A 224 4.50 14.50 -9.00
C ASP A 224 6.01 14.44 -9.37
N PRO A 225 6.41 14.65 -10.64
CA PRO A 225 7.82 14.64 -11.01
C PRO A 225 8.74 15.58 -10.22
N THR A 226 8.20 16.61 -9.55
CA THR A 226 9.01 17.56 -8.76
C THR A 226 9.50 16.98 -7.44
N VAL A 227 8.79 15.99 -6.89
CA VAL A 227 9.09 15.39 -5.58
C VAL A 227 9.26 13.86 -5.63
N MET A 228 9.07 13.23 -6.78
CA MET A 228 9.12 11.77 -6.93
C MET A 228 10.45 11.18 -6.42
N ASP A 229 11.59 11.69 -6.89
CA ASP A 229 12.92 11.23 -6.47
C ASP A 229 13.14 11.30 -4.96
N PRO A 230 12.98 12.46 -4.28
CA PRO A 230 13.21 12.54 -2.84
C PRO A 230 12.15 11.78 -2.03
N ARG A 231 10.94 11.56 -2.56
CA ARG A 231 9.94 10.71 -1.90
C ARG A 231 10.34 9.24 -1.94
N ILE A 232 10.86 8.75 -3.06
CA ILE A 232 11.23 7.34 -3.20
C ILE A 232 12.60 7.06 -2.56
N LEU A 233 13.58 7.93 -2.80
CA LEU A 233 14.98 7.68 -2.49
C LEU A 233 15.48 8.63 -1.40
N PRO A 234 16.26 8.12 -0.43
CA PRO A 234 16.86 6.78 -0.36
C PRO A 234 16.02 5.75 0.42
N ARG A 235 14.80 6.10 0.83
CA ARG A 235 13.93 5.25 1.67
C ARG A 235 13.66 3.86 1.06
N ALA A 236 13.37 3.80 -0.24
CA ALA A 236 13.21 2.54 -0.96
C ALA A 236 14.50 1.68 -0.98
N SER A 237 15.68 2.31 -0.92
CA SER A 237 16.96 1.58 -0.84
C SER A 237 17.12 0.84 0.50
N ALA A 238 16.50 1.34 1.58
CA ALA A 238 16.46 0.62 2.84
C ALA A 238 15.67 -0.68 2.72
N MET A 239 14.48 -0.65 2.09
CA MET A 239 13.71 -1.87 1.78
C MET A 239 14.49 -2.81 0.85
N ALA A 240 15.18 -2.26 -0.16
CA ALA A 240 15.98 -3.08 -1.07
C ALA A 240 17.03 -3.92 -0.31
N GLU A 241 17.75 -3.33 0.65
CA GLU A 241 18.72 -4.08 1.46
C GLU A 241 18.05 -5.15 2.34
N THR A 242 16.90 -4.83 2.97
CA THR A 242 16.20 -5.79 3.84
C THR A 242 15.64 -6.99 3.08
N LEU A 243 15.11 -6.78 1.88
CA LEU A 243 14.56 -7.86 1.06
C LEU A 243 15.66 -8.64 0.30
N TRP A 244 16.82 -8.03 0.08
CA TRP A 244 17.95 -8.68 -0.59
C TRP A 244 18.81 -9.52 0.37
N SER A 245 19.17 -8.95 1.53
CA SER A 245 20.15 -9.57 2.45
C SER A 245 19.73 -9.56 3.92
N GLY A 246 18.50 -9.15 4.22
CA GLY A 246 18.00 -9.04 5.58
C GLY A 246 18.52 -7.81 6.32
N ASN A 247 17.87 -7.51 7.46
CA ASN A 247 18.22 -6.40 8.34
C ASN A 247 19.03 -6.81 9.57
N ARG A 248 19.56 -8.06 9.58
CA ARG A 248 20.30 -8.67 10.70
C ARG A 248 21.73 -9.03 10.29
N ASP A 249 22.63 -9.00 11.25
CA ASP A 249 24.00 -9.49 11.12
C ASP A 249 24.08 -11.03 11.31
N SER A 250 25.31 -11.57 11.27
CA SER A 250 25.56 -13.00 11.46
C SER A 250 25.21 -13.53 12.85
N THR A 251 25.00 -12.66 13.83
CA THR A 251 24.57 -13.00 15.19
C THR A 251 23.05 -12.89 15.36
N GLY A 252 22.34 -12.45 14.31
CA GLY A 252 20.88 -12.25 14.34
C GLY A 252 20.46 -10.90 14.91
N MET A 253 21.39 -9.99 15.21
CA MET A 253 21.09 -8.66 15.76
C MET A 253 20.75 -7.68 14.64
N LYS A 254 19.83 -6.74 14.89
CA LYS A 254 19.48 -5.72 13.88
C LYS A 254 20.65 -4.76 13.66
N ARG A 255 21.08 -4.64 12.41
CA ARG A 255 22.26 -3.87 11.99
C ARG A 255 21.91 -2.48 11.41
N TYR A 256 20.86 -1.85 11.93
CA TYR A 256 20.40 -0.53 11.45
C TYR A 256 21.47 0.56 11.67
N ALA A 257 22.25 0.47 12.75
CA ALA A 257 23.31 1.43 13.03
C ALA A 257 24.34 1.47 11.90
N GLU A 258 24.82 0.29 11.47
CA GLU A 258 25.76 0.15 10.34
C GLU A 258 25.12 0.53 8.99
N ALA A 259 23.82 0.29 8.83
CA ALA A 259 23.09 0.65 7.61
C ALA A 259 23.06 2.17 7.38
N THR A 260 23.15 2.98 8.44
CA THR A 260 23.18 4.45 8.33
C THR A 260 24.33 4.94 7.45
N ASP A 261 25.54 4.43 7.69
CA ASP A 261 26.73 4.86 6.95
C ASP A 261 26.68 4.39 5.49
N ARG A 262 26.25 3.14 5.25
CA ARG A 262 26.05 2.61 3.89
C ARG A 262 25.00 3.42 3.11
N LEU A 263 23.89 3.75 3.76
CA LEU A 263 22.81 4.50 3.11
C LEU A 263 23.20 5.94 2.78
N ASN A 264 24.00 6.60 3.64
CA ASN A 264 24.56 7.91 3.35
C ASN A 264 25.50 7.88 2.13
N GLU A 265 26.38 6.88 2.03
CA GLU A 265 27.25 6.68 0.87
C GLU A 265 26.42 6.44 -0.41
N TRP A 266 25.45 5.53 -0.32
CA TRP A 266 24.58 5.19 -1.44
C TRP A 266 23.76 6.41 -1.91
N ARG A 267 23.22 7.20 -0.98
CA ARG A 267 22.53 8.46 -1.28
C ARG A 267 23.44 9.44 -2.00
N ASN A 268 24.68 9.62 -1.53
CA ASN A 268 25.64 10.49 -2.22
C ASN A 268 25.94 10.01 -3.64
N ARG A 269 26.06 8.69 -3.84
CA ARG A 269 26.24 8.09 -5.17
C ARG A 269 25.05 8.32 -6.10
N MET A 270 23.82 8.31 -5.58
CA MET A 270 22.63 8.65 -6.37
C MET A 270 22.64 10.12 -6.79
N VAL A 271 22.95 11.03 -5.86
CA VAL A 271 23.03 12.47 -6.14
C VAL A 271 24.12 12.80 -7.15
N THR A 272 25.29 12.18 -7.08
CA THR A 272 26.37 12.39 -8.08
C THR A 272 25.99 11.87 -9.48
N ARG A 273 24.96 11.03 -9.59
CA ARG A 273 24.39 10.55 -10.86
C ARG A 273 23.18 11.36 -11.33
N GLY A 274 22.85 12.46 -10.65
CA GLY A 274 21.74 13.34 -11.02
C GLY A 274 20.37 12.93 -10.48
N ILE A 275 20.30 11.96 -9.56
CA ILE A 275 19.06 11.54 -8.91
C ILE A 275 18.80 12.40 -7.67
N GLY A 276 17.61 12.98 -7.55
CA GLY A 276 17.22 13.92 -6.50
C GLY A 276 16.96 13.30 -5.12
N ALA A 277 17.82 12.39 -4.64
CA ALA A 277 17.59 11.65 -3.40
C ALA A 277 17.63 12.54 -2.13
N GLU A 278 16.66 12.35 -1.24
CA GLU A 278 16.50 13.11 0.01
C GLU A 278 17.72 12.93 0.94
N PRO A 279 18.23 14.00 1.58
CA PRO A 279 19.26 13.85 2.61
C PRO A 279 18.68 13.20 3.88
N ILE A 280 19.39 12.24 4.47
CA ILE A 280 18.93 11.55 5.69
C ILE A 280 19.61 12.04 6.98
N GLN A 281 20.74 12.75 6.86
CA GLN A 281 21.47 13.35 7.97
C GLN A 281 22.20 14.63 7.53
N PRO A 282 22.51 15.55 8.47
CA PRO A 282 23.43 16.65 8.21
C PRO A 282 24.77 16.16 7.67
N LEU A 283 25.38 16.92 6.75
CA LEU A 283 26.69 16.59 6.18
C LEU A 283 27.79 16.41 7.24
N TRP A 284 27.66 17.09 8.39
CA TRP A 284 28.59 16.91 9.51
C TRP A 284 28.58 15.47 10.04
N CYS A 285 27.42 14.81 10.12
CA CYS A 285 27.33 13.42 10.57
C CYS A 285 28.07 12.46 9.63
N ILE A 286 27.94 12.70 8.32
CA ILE A 286 28.63 11.91 7.29
C ILE A 286 30.15 12.09 7.39
N ARG A 287 30.62 13.29 7.73
CA ARG A 287 32.05 13.60 7.92
C ARG A 287 32.60 13.18 9.28
N ASN A 288 31.74 12.89 10.25
CA ASN A 288 32.12 12.50 11.60
C ASN A 288 31.31 11.26 12.04
N PRO A 289 31.62 10.07 11.47
CA PRO A 289 30.85 8.85 11.74
C PRO A 289 30.70 8.55 13.23
N GLY A 290 29.51 8.10 13.62
CA GLY A 290 29.16 7.79 15.01
C GLY A 290 28.84 9.00 15.91
N MET A 291 29.24 10.22 15.55
CA MET A 291 29.03 11.40 16.40
C MET A 291 27.57 11.89 16.44
N CYS A 292 26.73 11.42 15.51
CA CYS A 292 25.29 11.71 15.48
C CYS A 292 24.44 10.55 16.01
N ASN A 293 25.05 9.52 16.58
CA ASN A 293 24.31 8.41 17.17
C ASN A 293 23.68 8.83 18.49
N THR A 294 22.39 8.53 18.67
CA THR A 294 21.67 8.76 19.95
C THR A 294 22.15 7.83 21.06
N ILE A 295 22.75 6.69 20.69
CA ILE A 295 23.38 5.73 21.60
C ILE A 295 24.77 5.42 21.05
N GLN A 296 25.80 5.60 21.89
CA GLN A 296 27.18 5.29 21.52
C GLN A 296 27.48 3.82 21.84
N PRO A 297 27.85 2.99 20.85
CA PRO A 297 28.18 1.59 21.11
C PRO A 297 29.46 1.41 21.97
N PHE A 298 30.27 2.46 22.13
CA PHE A 298 31.58 2.40 22.81
C PHE A 298 31.66 3.09 24.18
N LYS A 299 30.54 3.36 24.85
CA LYS A 299 30.54 3.69 26.28
C LYS A 299 29.84 2.59 27.06
N LEU A 300 30.52 1.46 27.19
CA LEU A 300 30.35 0.60 28.35
C LEU A 300 30.91 1.38 29.55
N SER A 301 30.05 1.68 30.51
CA SER A 301 30.45 1.98 31.89
C SER A 301 31.16 0.79 32.51
#